data_AF-A0A7W1GZJ4-F1
#
_entry.id   AF-A0A7W1GZJ4-F1
#
_cell.length_a   1.000
_cell.length_b   1.000
_cell.length_c   1.000
_cell.angle_alpha   90.00
_cell.angle_beta   90.00
_cell.angle_gamma   90.00
#
_symmetry.space_group_name_H-M   'P 1'
#
loop_
_entity.id
_entity.type
_entity.pdbx_description
1 polymer ?
#
loop_
_entity_poly.entity_id
_entity_poly.type
_entity_poly.pdbx_seq_one_letter_code
_entity_poly.pdbx_strand_id
1 'polypeptide(L)'
;MKGFLLFAVISLGLISAAAWALALYFDAPGESRAIWVTAVVAWVIQLFTFVIAKKSATTNVIAGWGVGAVLRMLSLGAYALVIVKAFDMPPTAPLFLFVFFFVTMLPEPLLLNV
;
A
#
# COMPACT_ATOMS: atom_id res chain seq x y z
N MET A 1 -17.99 -9.18 -2.43
CA MET A 1 -17.81 -7.79 -2.92
C MET A 1 -17.77 -6.76 -1.79
N LYS A 2 -18.60 -6.90 -0.75
CA LYS A 2 -18.66 -5.96 0.39
C LYS A 2 -17.30 -5.72 1.06
N GLY A 3 -16.56 -6.77 1.44
CA GLY A 3 -15.23 -6.61 2.06
C GLY A 3 -14.21 -5.90 1.16
N PHE A 4 -14.28 -6.11 -0.16
CA PHE A 4 -13.41 -5.40 -1.12
C PHE A 4 -13.72 -3.90 -1.17
N LEU A 5 -15.00 -3.52 -1.27
CA LEU A 5 -15.39 -2.12 -1.30
C LEU A 5 -15.04 -1.39 0.01
N LEU A 6 -15.27 -2.04 1.15
CA LEU A 6 -14.87 -1.51 2.45
C LEU A 6 -13.35 -1.32 2.53
N PHE A 7 -12.59 -2.34 2.12
CA PHE A 7 -11.13 -2.24 2.09
C PHE A 7 -10.67 -1.11 1.17
N ALA A 8 -11.25 -0.96 -0.03
CA ALA A 8 -10.88 0.09 -0.97
C ALA A 8 -11.08 1.50 -0.42
N VAL A 9 -12.20 1.75 0.27
CA VAL A 9 -12.50 3.04 0.88
C VAL A 9 -11.61 3.30 2.10
N ILE A 10 -11.46 2.31 2.98
CA ILE A 10 -10.63 2.44 4.19
C ILE A 10 -9.16 2.66 3.80
N SER A 11 -8.63 1.89 2.86
CA SER A 11 -7.26 2.05 2.40
C SER A 11 -7.04 3.39 1.72
N LEU A 12 -7.99 3.87 0.90
CA LEU A 12 -7.91 5.21 0.31
C LEU A 12 -7.82 6.29 1.38
N GLY A 13 -8.66 6.22 2.42
CA GLY A 13 -8.65 7.15 3.54
C GLY A 13 -7.33 7.13 4.31
N LEU A 14 -6.84 5.94 4.67
CA LEU A 14 -5.58 5.76 5.40
C LEU A 14 -4.37 6.25 4.60
N ILE A 15 -4.31 5.91 3.31
CA ILE A 15 -3.23 6.36 2.42
C ILE A 15 -3.26 7.88 2.26
N SER A 16 -4.44 8.46 2.06
CA SER A 16 -4.59 9.91 1.90
C SER A 16 -4.17 10.65 3.17
N ALA A 17 -4.57 10.15 4.35
CA ALA A 17 -4.17 10.72 5.64
C ALA A 17 -2.66 10.59 5.88
N ALA A 18 -2.07 9.43 5.59
CA ALA A 18 -0.63 9.22 5.71
C ALA A 18 0.17 10.08 4.71
N ALA A 19 -0.30 10.20 3.47
CA ALA A 19 0.33 11.04 2.45
C ALA A 19 0.30 12.52 2.85
N TRP A 20 -0.83 12.99 3.37
CA TRP A 20 -0.95 14.33 3.93
C TRP A 20 0.03 14.53 5.09
N ALA A 21 0.10 13.60 6.04
CA ALA A 21 1.03 13.69 7.17
C ALA A 21 2.50 13.72 6.71
N LEU A 22 2.89 12.86 5.75
CA LEU A 22 4.23 12.86 5.17
C LEU A 22 4.55 14.19 4.47
N ALA A 23 3.59 14.76 3.75
CA ALA A 23 3.77 16.04 3.05
C ALA A 23 3.97 17.24 4.01
N LEU A 24 3.64 17.12 5.30
CA LEU A 24 3.93 18.13 6.31
C LEU A 24 5.39 18.12 6.76
N TYR A 25 6.09 16.97 6.64
CA TYR A 25 7.45 16.79 7.14
C TYR A 25 8.50 16.70 6.03
N PHE A 26 8.11 16.24 4.84
CA PHE A 26 9.00 16.08 3.69
C PHE A 26 8.71 17.17 2.65
N ASP A 27 9.51 18.23 2.66
CA ASP A 27 9.35 19.43 1.82
C ASP A 27 10.48 19.61 0.79
N ALA A 28 11.45 18.69 0.74
CA ALA A 28 12.56 18.76 -0.21
C ALA A 28 12.07 18.68 -1.67
N PRO A 29 12.84 19.21 -2.64
CA PRO A 29 12.45 19.21 -4.04
C PRO A 29 12.11 17.82 -4.56
N GLY A 30 10.92 17.68 -5.16
CA GLY A 30 10.43 16.40 -5.71
C GLY A 30 9.70 15.49 -4.72
N GLU A 31 9.81 15.72 -3.41
CA GLU A 31 9.19 14.87 -2.38
C GLU A 31 7.66 14.91 -2.45
N SER A 32 7.06 16.09 -2.59
CA SER A 32 5.59 16.22 -2.69
C SER A 32 5.03 15.39 -3.85
N ARG A 33 5.66 15.47 -5.04
CA ARG A 33 5.27 14.66 -6.20
C ARG A 33 5.47 13.16 -5.91
N ALA A 34 6.59 12.80 -5.31
CA ALA A 34 6.90 11.41 -4.97
C ALA A 34 5.86 10.82 -4.01
N ILE A 35 5.47 11.56 -2.97
CA ILE A 35 4.44 11.15 -2.00
C ILE A 35 3.13 10.83 -2.70
N TRP A 36 2.62 11.77 -3.51
CA TRP A 36 1.31 11.59 -4.18
C TRP A 36 1.33 10.49 -5.24
N VAL A 37 2.38 10.39 -6.05
CA VAL A 37 2.52 9.30 -7.03
C VAL A 37 2.62 7.95 -6.31
N THR A 38 3.42 7.88 -5.24
CA THR A 38 3.57 6.67 -4.44
C THR A 38 2.25 6.28 -3.75
N ALA A 39 1.46 7.25 -3.30
CA ALA A 39 0.15 7.02 -2.69
C ALA A 39 -0.83 6.35 -3.67
N VAL A 40 -0.90 6.84 -4.92
CA VAL A 40 -1.73 6.22 -5.96
C VAL A 40 -1.26 4.80 -6.26
N VAL A 41 0.05 4.61 -6.42
CA VAL A 41 0.64 3.28 -6.66
C VAL A 41 0.34 2.32 -5.50
N ALA A 42 0.48 2.78 -4.26
CA ALA A 42 0.19 1.99 -3.07
C ALA A 42 -1.27 1.54 -3.04
N TRP A 43 -2.20 2.46 -3.32
CA TRP A 43 -3.63 2.15 -3.30
C TRP A 43 -3.97 1.08 -4.34
N VAL A 44 -3.48 1.23 -5.57
CA VAL A 44 -3.67 0.24 -6.64
C VAL A 44 -3.13 -1.13 -6.24
N ILE A 45 -1.88 -1.19 -5.77
CA ILE A 45 -1.25 -2.46 -5.37
C ILE A 45 -2.06 -3.13 -4.27
N GLN A 46 -2.51 -2.39 -3.27
CA GLN A 46 -3.27 -2.97 -2.16
C GLN A 46 -4.61 -3.55 -2.59
N LEU A 47 -5.31 -2.93 -3.54
CA LEU A 47 -6.55 -3.49 -4.07
C LEU A 47 -6.29 -4.86 -4.73
N PHE A 48 -5.24 -4.97 -5.53
CA PHE A 48 -4.83 -6.24 -6.13
C PHE A 48 -4.41 -7.27 -5.08
N THR A 49 -3.57 -6.87 -4.13
CA THR A 49 -3.10 -7.73 -3.05
C THR A 49 -4.26 -8.24 -2.22
N PHE A 50 -5.23 -7.40 -1.86
CA PHE A 50 -6.39 -7.79 -1.06
C PHE A 50 -7.26 -8.83 -1.78
N VAL A 51 -7.45 -8.68 -3.09
CA VAL A 51 -8.20 -9.67 -3.88
C VAL A 51 -7.53 -11.05 -3.82
N ILE A 52 -6.19 -11.09 -3.91
CA ILE A 52 -5.44 -12.34 -3.83
C ILE A 52 -5.47 -12.89 -2.39
N ALA A 53 -5.17 -12.05 -1.40
CA ALA A 53 -5.19 -12.42 0.02
C ALA A 53 -6.55 -12.98 0.44
N LYS A 54 -7.66 -12.38 -0.01
CA LYS A 54 -9.03 -12.84 0.28
C LYS A 54 -9.31 -14.24 -0.26
N LYS A 55 -8.79 -14.58 -1.45
CA LYS A 55 -8.90 -15.94 -2.00
C LYS A 55 -8.14 -16.95 -1.13
N SER A 56 -6.98 -16.57 -0.61
CA SER A 56 -6.19 -17.43 0.29
C SER A 56 -6.75 -17.47 1.72
N ALA A 57 -7.54 -16.48 2.13
CA ALA A 57 -8.11 -16.36 3.47
C ALA A 57 -9.34 -17.25 3.71
N THR A 58 -9.93 -17.85 2.68
CA THR A 58 -11.16 -18.66 2.80
C THR A 58 -11.02 -19.83 3.77
N THR A 59 -9.81 -20.38 3.90
CA THR A 59 -9.50 -21.52 4.75
C THR A 59 -8.72 -21.11 6.00
N ASN A 60 -7.86 -20.11 5.88
CA ASN A 60 -7.06 -19.59 7.00
C ASN A 60 -6.75 -18.10 6.78
N VAL A 61 -7.33 -17.25 7.63
CA VAL A 61 -7.20 -15.79 7.59
C VAL A 61 -5.76 -15.35 7.71
N ILE A 62 -5.00 -15.99 8.61
CA ILE A 62 -3.59 -15.66 8.86
C ILE A 62 -2.75 -16.01 7.62
N ALA A 63 -3.03 -17.14 6.97
CA ALA A 63 -2.36 -17.50 5.73
C ALA A 63 -2.66 -16.48 4.61
N GLY A 64 -3.92 -16.07 4.45
CA GLY A 64 -4.30 -15.04 3.48
C GLY A 64 -3.63 -13.68 3.75
N TRP A 65 -3.61 -13.25 5.01
CA TRP A 65 -2.91 -12.02 5.41
C TRP A 65 -1.39 -12.12 5.18
N GLY A 66 -0.78 -13.27 5.48
CA GLY A 66 0.62 -13.54 5.20
C GLY A 66 0.96 -13.49 3.71
N VAL A 67 0.10 -14.04 2.84
CA VAL A 67 0.22 -13.91 1.38
C VAL A 67 0.18 -12.44 0.97
N GLY A 68 -0.73 -11.65 1.55
CA GLY A 68 -0.79 -10.21 1.32
C GLY A 68 0.50 -9.48 1.70
N ALA A 69 1.06 -9.82 2.86
CA ALA A 69 2.34 -9.27 3.34
C ALA A 69 3.50 -9.56 2.37
N VAL A 70 3.61 -10.81 1.90
CA VAL A 70 4.64 -11.22 0.94
C VAL A 70 4.51 -10.44 -0.38
N LEU A 71 3.29 -10.33 -0.91
CA LEU A 71 3.05 -9.58 -2.15
C LEU A 71 3.45 -8.12 -2.01
N ARG A 72 3.14 -7.47 -0.88
CA ARG A 72 3.56 -6.09 -0.61
C ARG A 72 5.08 -5.94 -0.54
N MET A 73 5.79 -6.88 0.08
CA MET A 73 7.25 -6.86 0.12
C MET A 73 7.88 -7.03 -1.26
N LEU A 74 7.34 -7.94 -2.08
CA LEU A 74 7.77 -8.09 -3.47
C LEU A 74 7.50 -6.81 -4.28
N SER A 75 6.33 -6.20 -4.11
CA SER A 75 5.98 -4.94 -4.75
C SER A 75 6.87 -3.79 -4.30
N LEU A 76 7.23 -3.72 -3.01
CA LEU A 76 8.17 -2.73 -2.48
C LEU A 76 9.55 -2.86 -3.13
N GLY A 77 10.07 -4.09 -3.23
CA GLY A 77 11.34 -4.36 -3.92
C GLY A 77 11.29 -3.98 -5.40
N ALA A 78 10.23 -4.39 -6.11
CA ALA A 78 10.04 -4.02 -7.52
C ALA A 78 9.92 -2.50 -7.70
N TYR A 79 9.21 -1.80 -6.82
CA TYR A 79 9.07 -0.36 -6.83
C TYR A 79 10.41 0.34 -6.65
N ALA A 80 11.18 -0.06 -5.63
CA ALA A 80 12.49 0.51 -5.33
C ALA A 80 13.50 0.30 -6.46
N LEU A 81 13.48 -0.86 -7.11
CA LEU A 81 14.44 -1.20 -8.16
C LEU A 81 14.07 -0.64 -9.53
N VAL A 82 12.77 -0.59 -9.86
CA VAL A 82 12.29 -0.25 -11.20
C VAL A 82 11.68 1.14 -11.25
N ILE A 83 10.67 1.42 -10.40
CA ILE A 83 9.88 2.65 -10.50
C ILE A 83 10.69 3.87 -10.05
N VAL A 84 11.41 3.78 -8.94
CA VAL A 84 12.23 4.89 -8.46
C VAL A 84 13.24 5.34 -9.52
N LYS A 85 13.92 4.39 -10.18
CA LYS A 85 14.89 4.69 -11.23
C LYS A 85 14.22 5.19 -12.51
N ALA A 86 13.12 4.56 -12.94
CA ALA A 86 12.45 4.92 -14.20
C ALA A 86 11.82 6.31 -14.18
N PHE A 87 11.42 6.81 -13.00
CA PHE A 87 10.71 8.08 -12.84
C PHE A 87 11.55 9.16 -12.14
N ASP A 88 12.84 8.91 -11.92
CA ASP A 88 13.77 9.82 -11.23
C ASP A 88 13.21 10.30 -9.86
N MET A 89 12.68 9.35 -9.09
CA MET A 89 12.09 9.67 -7.79
C MET A 89 13.16 9.83 -6.71
N PRO A 90 12.89 10.65 -5.68
CA PRO A 90 13.72 10.72 -4.48
C PRO A 90 13.98 9.34 -3.87
N PRO A 91 15.17 9.09 -3.28
CA PRO A 91 15.51 7.82 -2.61
C PRO A 91 14.59 7.47 -1.42
N THR A 92 13.85 8.45 -0.91
CA THR A 92 12.82 8.34 0.14
C THR A 92 11.51 7.72 -0.37
N ALA A 93 11.25 7.67 -1.68
CA ALA A 93 9.97 7.18 -2.22
C ALA A 93 9.59 5.75 -1.78
N PRO A 94 10.51 4.76 -1.71
CA PRO A 94 10.20 3.43 -1.15
C PRO A 94 9.76 3.47 0.32
N LEU A 95 10.28 4.42 1.11
CA LEU A 95 9.87 4.59 2.51
C LEU A 95 8.39 4.99 2.60
N PHE A 96 7.93 5.90 1.73
CA PHE A 96 6.51 6.28 1.68
C PHE A 96 5.63 5.09 1.30
N LEU A 97 6.06 4.29 0.32
CA LEU A 97 5.35 3.08 -0.09
C LEU A 97 5.24 2.08 1.07
N PHE A 98 6.34 1.88 1.80
CA PHE A 98 6.36 1.03 2.99
C PHE A 98 5.36 1.52 4.06
N VAL A 99 5.35 2.82 4.36
CA VAL A 99 4.39 3.42 5.32
C VAL A 99 2.95 3.17 4.86
N PHE A 100 2.64 3.41 3.59
CA PHE A 100 1.30 3.18 3.04
C PHE A 100 0.87 1.71 3.09
N PHE A 101 1.77 0.78 2.78
CA PHE A 101 1.52 -0.65 2.94
C PHE A 101 1.30 -1.03 4.39
N PHE A 102 2.10 -0.48 5.32
CA PHE A 102 1.97 -0.81 6.72
C PHE A 102 0.62 -0.37 7.30
N VAL A 103 0.24 0.91 7.12
CA VAL A 103 -0.99 1.44 7.76
C VAL A 103 -2.26 0.75 7.26
N THR A 104 -2.28 0.33 6.00
CA THR A 104 -3.42 -0.34 5.38
C THR A 104 -3.47 -1.85 5.59
N MET A 105 -2.34 -2.45 5.96
CA MET A 105 -2.27 -3.85 6.36
C MET A 105 -2.90 -4.10 7.74
N LEU A 106 -3.02 -3.07 8.59
CA LEU A 106 -3.64 -3.15 9.91
C LEU A 106 -5.14 -3.54 9.85
N PRO A 107 -6.00 -2.90 9.05
CA PRO A 107 -7.42 -3.29 8.95
C PRO A 107 -7.65 -4.56 8.12
N GLU A 108 -6.66 -5.04 7.35
CA GLU A 108 -6.85 -6.12 6.38
C GLU A 108 -7.38 -7.43 6.99
N PRO A 109 -6.83 -8.00 8.08
CA PRO A 109 -7.33 -9.25 8.66
C PRO A 109 -8.82 -9.22 9.01
N LEU A 110 -9.30 -8.05 9.48
CA LEU A 110 -10.70 -7.84 9.86
C LEU A 110 -11.63 -7.86 8.64
N LEU A 111 -11.12 -7.47 7.47
CA LEU A 111 -11.90 -7.31 6.24
C LEU A 111 -11.82 -8.54 5.33
N LEU A 112 -10.83 -9.43 5.52
CA LEU A 112 -10.69 -10.66 4.74
C LEU A 112 -11.91 -11.58 4.88
N ASN A 113 -12.56 -11.60 6.05
CA ASN A 113 -13.73 -12.45 6.35
C ASN A 113 -15.10 -11.81 6.05
N VAL A 114 -15.12 -10.58 5.53
CA VAL A 114 -16.34 -9.81 5.23
C VAL A 114 -16.77 -9.95 3.77
#